data_AF-A0A1M6SFK7-F1
#
_entry.id   AF-A0A1M6SFK7-F1
#
_cell.length_a   1.000
_cell.length_b   1.000
_cell.length_c   1.000
_cell.angle_alpha   90.00
_cell.angle_beta   90.00
_cell.angle_gamma   90.00
#
_symmetry.space_group_name_H-M   'P 1'
#
loop_
_entity.id
_entity.type
_entity.pdbx_description
1 polymer ?
#
loop_
_entity_poly.entity_id
_entity_poly.type
_entity_poly.pdbx_seq_one_letter_code
_entity_poly.pdbx_strand_id
1 'polypeptide(L)'
;MHSDLATRRRVLLVAYQRYQKADRAWDIARQEMKSWFPRGARPNSSAIGNPGSPIRRLYKQRERAMLQLEAARLKLDVARQRLASRRQEAETTHTLFLTYTSRQ
;
A
#
# COMPACT_ATOMS: atom_id res chain seq x y z
N MET A 1 -11.56 -18.95 -8.50
CA MET A 1 -11.13 -18.04 -7.40
C MET A 1 -9.86 -17.20 -7.68
N HIS A 2 -9.35 -17.09 -8.92
CA HIS A 2 -8.15 -16.27 -9.23
C HIS A 2 -8.45 -14.77 -9.46
N SER A 3 -9.71 -14.41 -9.72
CA SER A 3 -10.13 -13.04 -10.03
C SER A 3 -10.03 -12.07 -8.84
N ASP A 4 -10.32 -12.50 -7.61
CA ASP A 4 -10.21 -11.65 -6.42
C ASP A 4 -8.75 -11.21 -6.14
N LEU A 5 -7.79 -12.13 -6.26
CA LEU A 5 -6.36 -11.80 -6.13
C LEU A 5 -5.89 -10.84 -7.23
N ALA A 6 -6.35 -11.05 -8.46
CA ALA A 6 -6.04 -10.15 -9.57
C ALA A 6 -6.60 -8.74 -9.30
N THR A 7 -7.83 -8.63 -8.81
CA THR A 7 -8.44 -7.35 -8.41
C THR A 7 -7.65 -6.68 -7.28
N ARG A 8 -7.27 -7.41 -6.23
CA ARG A 8 -6.47 -6.86 -5.13
C ARG A 8 -5.08 -6.40 -5.58
N ARG A 9 -4.43 -7.12 -6.49
CA ARG A 9 -3.16 -6.68 -7.11
C ARG A 9 -3.35 -5.38 -7.90
N ARG A 10 -4.44 -5.25 -8.67
CA ARG A 10 -4.76 -4.00 -9.39
C ARG A 10 -4.97 -2.84 -8.42
N VAL A 11 -5.69 -3.06 -7.32
CA VAL A 11 -5.89 -2.05 -6.27
C VAL A 11 -4.55 -1.62 -5.67
N LEU A 12 -3.64 -2.56 -5.39
CA LEU A 12 -2.29 -2.24 -4.91
C LEU A 12 -1.51 -1.37 -5.89
N LEU A 13 -1.55 -1.69 -7.19
CA LEU A 13 -0.89 -0.89 -8.23
C LEU A 13 -1.44 0.54 -8.29
N VAL A 14 -2.76 0.69 -8.26
CA VAL A 14 -3.41 2.02 -8.26
C VAL A 14 -3.04 2.80 -6.99
N ALA A 15 -3.02 2.16 -5.82
CA ALA A 15 -2.59 2.79 -4.57
C ALA A 15 -1.13 3.25 -4.64
N TYR A 16 -0.25 2.43 -5.23
CA TYR A 16 1.16 2.76 -5.42
C TYR A 16 1.35 3.97 -6.35
N GLN A 17 0.64 4.00 -7.48
CA GLN A 17 0.67 5.15 -8.39
C GLN A 17 0.18 6.43 -7.73
N ARG A 18 -0.88 6.35 -6.91
CA ARG A 18 -1.40 7.50 -6.13
C ARG A 18 -0.38 7.99 -5.11
N TYR A 19 0.27 7.08 -4.40
CA TYR A 19 1.36 7.40 -3.49
C TYR A 19 2.50 8.12 -4.23
N GLN A 20 3.02 7.56 -5.33
CA GLN A 20 4.09 8.18 -6.11
C GLN A 20 3.72 9.58 -6.62
N LYS A 21 2.47 9.79 -7.03
CA LYS A 21 2.00 11.12 -7.44
C LYS A 21 2.01 12.11 -6.28
N ALA A 22 1.52 11.71 -5.11
CA ALA A 22 1.48 12.57 -3.92
C ALA A 22 2.89 12.86 -3.37
N ASP A 23 3.78 11.87 -3.38
CA ASP A 23 5.17 11.98 -2.95
C ASP A 23 5.95 12.98 -3.83
N ARG A 24 5.81 12.87 -5.16
CA ARG A 24 6.42 13.84 -6.10
C ARG A 24 5.89 15.26 -5.90
N ALA A 25 4.57 15.42 -5.73
CA ALA A 25 3.99 16.75 -5.51
C ALA A 25 4.50 17.39 -4.20
N TRP A 26 4.65 16.58 -3.15
CA TRP A 26 5.26 17.02 -1.90
C TRP A 26 6.73 17.44 -2.08
N ASP A 27 7.52 16.64 -2.77
CA ASP A 27 8.94 16.92 -2.99
C ASP A 27 9.16 18.18 -3.81
N ILE A 28 8.39 18.38 -4.88
CA ILE A 28 8.43 19.60 -5.69
C ILE A 28 8.14 20.82 -4.82
N ALA A 29 7.01 20.82 -4.10
CA ALA A 29 6.62 21.95 -3.26
C ALA A 29 7.66 22.22 -2.15
N ARG A 30 8.30 21.18 -1.61
CA ARG A 30 9.36 21.31 -0.62
C ARG A 30 10.64 21.89 -1.23
N GLN A 31 10.98 21.53 -2.46
CA GLN A 31 12.13 22.10 -3.18
C GLN A 31 11.89 23.57 -3.54
N GLU A 32 10.70 23.91 -4.04
CA GLU A 32 10.29 25.29 -4.30
C GLU A 32 10.35 26.13 -3.03
N MET A 33 9.78 25.65 -1.92
CA MET A 33 9.87 26.34 -0.63
C MET A 33 11.32 26.60 -0.22
N LYS A 34 12.21 25.61 -0.35
CA LYS A 34 13.64 25.77 -0.02
C LYS A 34 14.36 26.81 -0.89
N SER A 35 13.84 27.09 -2.09
CA SER A 35 14.40 28.12 -2.98
C SER A 35 14.11 29.55 -2.50
N TRP A 36 13.02 29.74 -1.74
CA TRP A 36 12.63 31.05 -1.22
C TRP A 36 13.47 31.50 -0.02
N PHE A 37 14.21 30.60 0.62
CA PHE A 37 15.04 30.90 1.77
C PHE A 37 16.53 30.84 1.42
N PRO A 38 17.34 31.83 1.88
CA PRO A 38 18.79 31.77 1.74
C PRO A 38 19.34 30.54 2.48
N ARG A 39 20.48 30.00 2.04
CA ARG A 39 20.99 28.69 2.48
C ARG A 39 21.06 28.51 4.00
N GLY A 40 21.37 29.57 4.76
CA GLY A 40 21.46 29.56 6.22
C GLY A 40 20.15 29.75 6.99
N ALA A 41 19.04 30.09 6.31
CA ALA A 41 17.72 30.32 6.92
C ALA A 41 16.64 29.35 6.40
N ARG A 42 17.05 28.24 5.79
CA ARG A 42 16.12 27.25 5.26
C ARG A 42 15.37 26.55 6.41
N PRO A 43 14.04 26.43 6.32
CA PRO A 43 13.27 25.69 7.31
C PRO A 43 13.76 24.24 7.45
N ASN A 44 13.81 23.74 8.69
CA ASN A 44 14.09 22.33 8.96
C ASN A 44 13.04 21.43 8.27
N SER A 45 13.45 20.20 7.94
CA SER A 45 12.55 19.23 7.28
C SER A 45 11.29 18.87 8.08
N SER A 46 11.29 19.14 9.39
CA SER A 46 10.16 18.98 10.29
C SER A 46 9.16 20.15 10.26
N ALA A 47 9.47 21.25 9.59
CA ALA A 47 8.56 22.37 9.42
C ALA A 47 7.55 22.05 8.30
N ILE A 48 6.43 21.42 8.65
CA ILE A 48 5.37 20.99 7.71
C ILE A 48 4.43 22.17 7.34
N GLY A 49 4.78 23.40 7.75
CA GLY A 49 3.97 24.60 7.56
C GLY A 49 2.72 24.66 8.46
N ASN A 50 2.09 25.84 8.48
CA ASN A 50 0.92 26.10 9.31
C ASN A 50 -0.27 25.22 8.90
N PRO A 51 -1.16 24.85 9.84
CA PRO A 51 -2.44 24.23 9.53
C PRO A 51 -3.21 25.04 8.46
N GLY A 52 -3.82 24.35 7.49
CA GLY A 52 -4.55 24.99 6.38
C GLY A 52 -3.69 25.44 5.19
N SER A 53 -2.37 25.57 5.36
CA SER A 53 -1.47 25.93 4.26
C SER A 53 -1.47 24.90 3.11
N PRO A 54 -1.19 25.33 1.86
CA PRO A 54 -1.08 24.41 0.72
C PRO A 54 -0.03 23.30 0.96
N ILE A 55 1.12 23.63 1.55
CA ILE A 55 2.20 22.68 1.85
C ILE A 55 1.74 21.62 2.87
N ARG A 56 1.03 22.01 3.93
CA ARG A 56 0.46 21.08 4.91
C ARG A 56 -0.58 20.16 4.30
N ARG A 57 -1.32 20.62 3.29
CA ARG A 57 -2.28 19.80 2.53
C ARG A 57 -1.59 18.72 1.69
N LEU A 58 -0.50 19.08 1.01
CA LEU A 58 0.32 18.13 0.25
C LEU A 58 0.94 17.07 1.16
N TYR A 59 1.45 17.46 2.33
CA TYR A 59 1.93 16.52 3.35
C TYR A 59 0.83 15.52 3.75
N LYS A 60 -0.35 16.01 4.14
CA LYS A 60 -1.48 15.16 4.54
C LYS A 60 -1.94 14.24 3.40
N GLN A 61 -1.91 14.73 2.17
CA GLN A 61 -2.26 13.94 1.00
C GLN A 61 -1.27 12.79 0.78
N ARG A 62 0.03 13.05 0.91
CA ARG A 62 1.10 12.04 0.87
C ARG A 62 0.90 10.99 1.96
N GLU A 63 0.70 11.44 3.21
CA GLU A 63 0.48 10.56 4.37
C GLU A 63 -0.74 9.67 4.18
N ARG A 64 -1.87 10.23 3.73
CA ARG A 64 -3.07 9.46 3.41
C ARG A 64 -2.83 8.44 2.29
N ALA A 65 -2.09 8.80 1.25
CA ALA A 65 -1.79 7.90 0.14
C ALA A 65 -0.87 6.74 0.60
N MET A 66 0.07 7.01 1.50
CA MET A 66 0.93 6.00 2.12
C MET A 66 0.12 4.99 2.93
N LEU A 67 -0.76 5.47 3.81
CA LEU A 67 -1.65 4.60 4.60
C LEU A 67 -2.56 3.74 3.71
N GLN A 68 -3.05 4.29 2.60
CA GLN A 68 -3.85 3.53 1.64
C GLN A 68 -3.04 2.44 0.92
N LEU A 69 -1.79 2.73 0.58
CA LEU A 69 -0.87 1.76 -0.02
C LEU A 69 -0.57 0.60 0.95
N GLU A 70 -0.27 0.91 2.21
CA GLU A 70 -0.05 -0.09 3.26
C GLU A 70 -1.29 -0.96 3.47
N ALA A 71 -2.46 -0.34 3.58
CA ALA A 71 -3.71 -1.07 3.71
C ALA A 71 -3.99 -1.99 2.51
N ALA A 72 -3.69 -1.54 1.28
CA ALA A 72 -3.84 -2.36 0.07
C ALA A 72 -2.87 -3.56 0.07
N ARG A 73 -1.64 -3.35 0.53
CA ARG A 73 -0.64 -4.42 0.67
C ARG A 73 -1.09 -5.48 1.67
N LEU A 74 -1.49 -5.05 2.88
CA LEU A 74 -2.00 -5.96 3.91
C LEU A 74 -3.21 -6.77 3.42
N LYS A 75 -4.15 -6.13 2.71
CA LYS A 75 -5.32 -6.82 2.14
C LYS A 75 -4.95 -7.85 1.09
N LEU A 76 -3.90 -7.63 0.31
CA LEU A 76 -3.40 -8.60 -0.66
C LEU A 76 -2.75 -9.79 0.06
N ASP A 77 -1.94 -9.53 1.07
CA ASP A 77 -1.23 -10.58 1.81
C ASP A 77 -2.20 -11.49 2.59
N VAL A 78 -3.22 -10.91 3.24
CA VAL A 78 -4.32 -11.68 3.85
C VAL A 78 -5.06 -12.54 2.81
N ALA A 79 -5.30 -12.02 1.60
CA ALA A 79 -5.96 -12.80 0.56
C ALA A 79 -5.10 -13.96 0.05
N ARG A 80 -3.77 -13.77 -0.04
CA ARG A 80 -2.82 -14.83 -0.38
C ARG A 80 -2.81 -15.92 0.67
N GLN A 81 -2.74 -15.55 1.95
CA GLN A 81 -2.78 -16.50 3.07
C GLN A 81 -4.07 -17.32 3.04
N ARG A 82 -5.23 -16.68 2.89
CA ARG A 82 -6.53 -17.37 2.78
C ARG A 82 -6.57 -18.37 1.62
N LEU A 83 -5.99 -18.03 0.47
CA LEU A 83 -5.93 -18.96 -0.66
C LEU A 83 -5.02 -20.16 -0.36
N ALA A 84 -3.87 -19.92 0.27
CA ALA A 84 -2.94 -20.98 0.65
C ALA A 84 -3.58 -21.95 1.64
N SER A 85 -4.26 -21.45 2.68
CA SER A 85 -4.98 -22.28 3.66
C SER A 85 -6.06 -23.15 3.00
N ARG A 86 -6.88 -22.57 2.10
CA ARG A 86 -7.91 -23.34 1.37
C ARG A 86 -7.31 -24.44 0.50
N ARG A 87 -6.13 -24.19 -0.09
CA ARG A 87 -5.44 -25.19 -0.89
C ARG A 87 -4.94 -26.35 -0.04
N GLN A 88 -4.38 -26.06 1.13
CA GLN A 88 -3.93 -27.09 2.08
C GLN A 88 -5.11 -27.93 2.60
N GLU A 89 -6.24 -27.30 2.93
CA GLU A 89 -7.47 -28.01 3.36
C GLU A 89 -7.99 -28.95 2.26
N ALA A 90 -8.03 -28.49 1.00
CA ALA A 90 -8.45 -29.32 -0.13
C ALA A 90 -7.50 -30.51 -0.35
N GLU A 91 -6.18 -30.28 -0.32
CA GLU A 91 -5.16 -31.34 -0.47
C GLU A 91 -5.26 -32.39 0.66
N THR A 92 -5.50 -31.95 1.90
CA THR A 92 -5.69 -32.85 3.05
C THR A 92 -6.96 -33.69 2.89
N THR A 93 -8.07 -33.06 2.48
CA THR A 93 -9.35 -33.75 2.23
C THR A 93 -9.20 -34.79 1.12
N HIS A 94 -8.58 -34.45 -0.01
CA HIS A 94 -8.36 -35.39 -1.11
C HIS A 94 -7.46 -36.57 -0.71
N THR A 95 -6.43 -36.33 0.09
CA THR A 95 -5.53 -37.40 0.57
C THR A 95 -6.28 -38.40 1.47
N LEU A 96 -7.20 -37.93 2.31
CA LEU A 96 -8.04 -38.80 3.15
C LEU A 96 -9.03 -39.64 2.31
N PHE A 97 -9.59 -39.09 1.24
CA PHE A 97 -10.48 -39.83 0.35
C PHE A 97 -9.76 -40.92 -0.47
N LEU A 98 -8.51 -40.67 -0.88
CA LEU A 98 -7.71 -41.66 -1.61
C LEU A 98 -7.22 -42.81 -0.70
N THR A 99 -6.92 -42.54 0.57
CA THR A 99 -6.50 -43.58 1.50
C THR A 99 -7.65 -44.43 2.02
N TYR A 100 -8.87 -43.89 2.11
CA TYR A 100 -10.05 -44.64 2.54
C TYR A 100 -10.58 -45.64 1.48
N THR A 101 -10.29 -45.39 0.20
CA THR A 101 -10.76 -46.25 -0.90
C THR A 101 -9.88 -47.49 -1.17
N SER A 102 -8.81 -47.69 -0.38
CA SER A 102 -7.84 -48.80 -0.52
C SER A 102 -8.00 -49.89 0.56
N ARG A 103 -9.24 -50.27 0.89
CA ARG A 103 -9.53 -51.46 1.71
C ARG A 103 -10.82 -52.12 1.24
N GLN A 104 -10.74 -52.91 0.17
CA GLN A 104 -11.62 -54.05 -0.09
C GLN A 104 -10.77 -55.20 -0.61
#